data_AF-A0A9N9JS23-F1
#
_entry.id   AF-A0A9N9JS23-F1
#
_cell.length_a   1.000
_cell.length_b   1.000
_cell.length_c   1.000
_cell.angle_alpha   90.00
_cell.angle_beta   90.00
_cell.angle_gamma   90.00
#
_symmetry.space_group_name_H-M   'P 1'
#
loop_
_entity.id
_entity.type
_entity.pdbx_description
1 polymer ?
#
loop_
_entity_poly.entity_id
_entity_poly.type
_entity_poly.pdbx_seq_one_letter_code
_entity_poly.pdbx_strand_id
1 'polypeptide(L)'
;MVKRACVLYESIEMLLVKHPNLKIYMPNKNWKIYENLIQLLEQFNDTTIELSLQIYPTIAHAQIILLALRNDLELDKRENYLLQNIVDAMIFKYIEYFNLITESLYISAFLDPRYKKYCFPNMSIEEILTLIRKKINLQPTLLLPFKKASSFYQKLQNSSQQIQTIDDEVQNYWSNAEANESIKLLD
;
A
#
# COMPACT_ATOMS: atom_id res chain seq x y z
N MET A 1 -8.79 1.62 -23.19
CA MET A 1 -9.78 1.16 -24.20
C MET A 1 -11.20 1.64 -23.88
N VAL A 2 -11.70 1.45 -22.67
CA VAL A 2 -13.08 1.84 -22.29
C VAL A 2 -13.32 3.35 -22.38
N LYS A 3 -12.41 4.20 -21.86
CA LYS A 3 -12.45 5.67 -22.07
C LYS A 3 -12.62 6.04 -23.54
N ARG A 4 -11.90 5.35 -24.45
CA ARG A 4 -11.97 5.57 -25.90
C ARG A 4 -13.30 5.10 -26.50
N ALA A 5 -13.87 4.01 -26.00
CA ALA A 5 -15.19 3.53 -26.42
C ALA A 5 -16.30 4.52 -26.07
N CYS A 6 -16.25 5.15 -24.87
CA CYS A 6 -17.17 6.22 -24.49
C CYS A 6 -17.06 7.44 -25.40
N VAL A 7 -15.85 7.88 -25.76
CA VAL A 7 -15.65 9.01 -26.69
C VAL A 7 -16.20 8.70 -28.09
N LEU A 8 -16.05 7.46 -28.56
CA LEU A 8 -16.52 7.05 -29.88
C LEU A 8 -18.02 6.74 -29.91
N TYR A 9 -18.71 6.78 -28.77
CA TYR A 9 -20.11 6.38 -28.67
C TYR A 9 -21.01 7.10 -29.67
N GLU A 10 -20.94 8.43 -29.71
CA GLU A 10 -21.73 9.26 -30.62
C GLU A 10 -21.43 8.95 -32.09
N SER A 11 -20.16 8.71 -32.40
CA SER A 11 -19.73 8.35 -33.77
C SER A 11 -20.27 6.98 -34.18
N ILE A 12 -20.31 6.03 -33.24
CA ILE A 12 -20.88 4.69 -33.46
C ILE A 12 -22.40 4.77 -33.62
N GLU A 13 -23.09 5.60 -32.83
CA GLU A 13 -24.54 5.84 -33.01
C GLU A 13 -24.86 6.43 -34.38
N MET A 14 -24.08 7.41 -34.83
CA MET A 14 -24.23 7.97 -36.18
C MET A 14 -24.01 6.91 -37.28
N LEU A 15 -23.05 6.01 -37.10
CA LEU A 15 -22.81 4.90 -38.03
C LEU A 15 -23.98 3.92 -38.05
N LEU A 16 -24.61 3.65 -36.91
CA LEU A 16 -25.79 2.78 -36.81
C LEU A 16 -27.00 3.37 -37.52
N VAL A 17 -27.16 4.69 -37.51
CA VAL A 17 -28.21 5.38 -38.29
C VAL A 17 -27.99 5.19 -39.79
N LYS A 18 -26.73 5.26 -40.25
CA LYS A 18 -26.39 5.07 -41.67
C LYS A 18 -26.42 3.59 -42.11
N HIS A 19 -26.09 2.68 -41.21
CA HIS A 19 -25.96 1.24 -41.48
C HIS A 19 -26.71 0.43 -40.41
N PRO A 20 -28.04 0.29 -40.51
CA PRO A 20 -28.85 -0.36 -39.48
C PRO A 20 -28.50 -1.84 -39.26
N ASN A 21 -27.91 -2.50 -40.26
CA ASN A 21 -27.45 -3.89 -40.19
C ASN A 21 -26.38 -4.11 -39.11
N LEU A 22 -25.65 -3.06 -38.73
CA LEU A 22 -24.60 -3.13 -37.71
C LEU A 22 -25.16 -3.18 -36.27
N LYS A 23 -26.46 -2.96 -36.09
CA LYS A 23 -27.11 -2.95 -34.77
C LYS A 23 -26.96 -4.28 -34.02
N ILE A 24 -26.79 -5.38 -34.74
CA ILE A 24 -26.58 -6.72 -34.18
C ILE A 24 -25.28 -6.81 -33.36
N TYR A 25 -24.28 -6.00 -33.72
CA TYR A 25 -22.96 -6.00 -33.06
C TYR A 25 -22.86 -4.97 -31.91
N MET A 26 -23.90 -4.16 -31.70
CA MET A 26 -23.87 -3.13 -30.68
C MET A 26 -24.17 -3.74 -29.30
N PRO A 27 -23.30 -3.55 -28.28
CA PRO A 27 -23.61 -3.96 -26.91
C PRO A 27 -24.84 -3.20 -26.38
N ASN A 28 -25.53 -3.81 -25.42
CA ASN A 28 -26.77 -3.28 -24.83
C ASN A 28 -26.62 -1.82 -24.36
N LYS A 29 -27.73 -1.07 -24.40
CA LYS A 29 -27.83 0.39 -24.17
C LYS A 29 -27.35 0.92 -22.80
N ASN A 30 -26.87 0.07 -21.90
CA ASN A 30 -26.45 0.49 -20.56
C ASN A 30 -25.04 1.08 -20.58
N TRP A 31 -24.85 2.20 -21.29
CA TRP A 31 -23.57 2.90 -21.36
C TRP A 31 -23.06 3.40 -20.01
N LYS A 32 -23.99 3.60 -19.06
CA LYS A 32 -23.71 3.89 -17.65
C LYS A 32 -22.81 2.83 -16.98
N ILE A 33 -22.81 1.59 -17.46
CA ILE A 33 -21.90 0.53 -16.99
C ILE A 33 -20.44 0.89 -17.31
N TYR A 34 -20.18 1.46 -18.49
CA TYR A 34 -18.83 1.83 -18.89
C TYR A 34 -18.32 3.07 -18.13
N GLU A 35 -19.20 4.02 -17.82
CA GLU A 35 -18.87 5.17 -16.96
C GLU A 35 -18.48 4.70 -15.56
N ASN A 36 -19.31 3.85 -14.93
CA ASN A 36 -19.00 3.25 -13.63
C ASN A 36 -17.70 2.44 -13.66
N LEU A 37 -17.45 1.72 -14.76
CA LEU A 37 -16.25 0.92 -14.92
C LEU A 37 -15.00 1.80 -15.12
N ILE A 38 -15.12 2.93 -15.81
CA ILE A 38 -14.02 3.91 -15.90
C ILE A 38 -13.68 4.44 -14.52
N GLN A 39 -14.68 4.85 -13.75
CA GLN A 39 -14.48 5.37 -12.39
C GLN A 39 -13.82 4.33 -11.49
N LEU A 40 -14.28 3.07 -11.53
CA LEU A 40 -13.69 1.97 -10.77
C LEU A 40 -12.22 1.73 -11.15
N LEU A 41 -11.90 1.76 -12.45
CA LEU A 41 -10.53 1.53 -12.94
C LEU A 41 -9.60 2.73 -12.74
N GLU A 42 -10.14 3.91 -12.45
CA GLU A 42 -9.35 5.13 -12.26
C GLU A 42 -8.44 5.01 -11.04
N GLN A 43 -8.96 4.49 -9.92
CA GLN A 43 -8.17 4.27 -8.70
C GLN A 43 -6.98 3.32 -8.94
N PHE A 44 -7.17 2.27 -9.75
CA PHE A 44 -6.09 1.37 -10.13
C PHE A 44 -5.05 2.05 -11.03
N ASN A 45 -5.50 2.88 -11.96
CA ASN A 45 -4.62 3.66 -12.81
C ASN A 45 -3.77 4.63 -11.97
N ASP A 46 -4.40 5.34 -11.04
CA ASP A 46 -3.71 6.33 -10.20
C ASP A 46 -2.72 5.65 -9.25
N THR A 47 -3.11 4.53 -8.64
CA THR A 47 -2.23 3.64 -7.88
C THR A 47 -1.02 3.19 -8.70
N THR A 48 -1.24 2.80 -9.96
CA THR A 48 -0.16 2.34 -10.84
C THR A 48 0.79 3.48 -11.18
N ILE A 49 0.24 4.66 -11.48
CA ILE A 49 1.03 5.87 -11.75
C ILE A 49 1.87 6.20 -10.53
N GLU A 50 1.27 6.28 -9.34
CA GLU A 50 1.98 6.62 -8.11
C GLU A 50 3.13 5.65 -7.82
N LEU A 51 2.89 4.33 -7.91
CA LEU A 51 3.93 3.31 -7.74
C LEU A 51 5.04 3.43 -8.79
N SER A 52 4.70 3.77 -10.03
CA SER A 52 5.66 3.88 -11.14
C SER A 52 6.48 5.17 -11.12
N LEU A 53 5.96 6.24 -10.53
CA LEU A 53 6.64 7.53 -10.41
C LEU A 53 7.71 7.54 -9.30
N GLN A 54 7.69 6.54 -8.42
CA GLN A 54 8.63 6.48 -7.31
C GLN A 54 10.05 6.15 -7.77
N ILE A 55 10.98 7.02 -7.42
CA ILE A 55 12.42 6.83 -7.70
C ILE A 55 13.03 5.81 -6.72
N TYR A 56 12.52 5.76 -5.48
CA TYR A 56 12.96 4.84 -4.44
C TYR A 56 11.77 4.21 -3.69
N PRO A 57 10.97 3.37 -4.37
CA PRO A 57 9.82 2.74 -3.73
C PRO A 57 10.27 1.81 -2.62
N THR A 58 9.80 2.05 -1.39
CA THR A 58 9.95 1.06 -0.33
C THR A 58 8.79 0.07 -0.42
N ILE A 59 9.09 -1.19 -0.11
CA ILE A 59 8.08 -2.26 -0.05
C ILE A 59 6.95 -1.90 0.93
N ALA A 60 7.27 -1.18 2.01
CA ALA A 60 6.32 -0.65 2.97
C ALA A 60 5.35 0.37 2.36
N HIS A 61 5.87 1.28 1.53
CA HIS A 61 5.05 2.25 0.81
C HIS A 61 4.09 1.56 -0.17
N ALA A 62 4.59 0.59 -0.94
CA ALA A 62 3.75 -0.19 -1.84
C ALA A 62 2.65 -0.95 -1.09
N GLN A 63 2.95 -1.49 0.09
CA GLN A 63 1.94 -2.14 0.94
C GLN A 63 0.81 -1.17 1.34
N ILE A 64 1.14 0.07 1.70
CA ILE A 64 0.12 1.07 2.07
C ILE A 64 -0.77 1.40 0.89
N ILE A 65 -0.20 1.62 -0.29
CA ILE A 65 -0.97 1.90 -1.50
C ILE A 65 -1.94 0.73 -1.79
N LEU A 66 -1.47 -0.52 -1.67
CA LEU A 66 -2.33 -1.69 -1.84
C LEU A 66 -3.45 -1.74 -0.80
N LEU A 67 -3.16 -1.45 0.47
CA LEU A 67 -4.18 -1.38 1.52
C LEU A 67 -5.20 -0.26 1.27
N ALA A 68 -4.77 0.90 0.77
CA ALA A 68 -5.65 1.99 0.39
C ALA A 68 -6.58 1.59 -0.76
N LEU A 69 -6.03 0.98 -1.81
CA LEU A 69 -6.80 0.45 -2.95
C LEU A 69 -7.86 -0.56 -2.50
N ARG A 70 -7.54 -1.42 -1.52
CA ARG A 70 -8.52 -2.35 -0.93
C ARG A 70 -9.64 -1.60 -0.22
N ASN A 71 -9.31 -0.61 0.60
CA ASN A 71 -10.32 0.17 1.31
C ASN A 71 -11.25 0.89 0.32
N ASP A 72 -10.71 1.45 -0.76
CA ASP A 72 -11.50 2.10 -1.79
C ASP A 72 -12.47 1.13 -2.48
N LEU A 73 -12.01 -0.08 -2.81
CA LEU A 73 -12.88 -1.16 -3.33
C LEU A 73 -13.99 -1.56 -2.36
N GLU A 74 -13.73 -1.52 -1.05
CA GLU A 74 -14.71 -1.84 -0.02
C GLU A 74 -15.71 -0.70 0.23
N LEU A 75 -15.31 0.55 0.02
CA LEU A 75 -16.15 1.76 0.16
C LEU A 75 -17.17 1.92 -0.98
N ASP A 76 -16.86 1.40 -2.17
CA ASP A 76 -17.75 1.50 -3.34
C ASP A 76 -19.02 0.63 -3.28
N LYS A 77 -19.29 -0.01 -2.13
CA LYS A 77 -20.51 -0.78 -1.82
C LYS A 77 -21.74 0.11 -1.58
N ARG A 78 -22.07 0.99 -2.52
CA ARG A 78 -23.38 1.65 -2.53
C ARG A 78 -24.44 0.59 -2.83
N GLU A 79 -25.53 0.57 -2.07
CA GLU A 79 -26.66 -0.32 -2.34
C GLU A 79 -27.08 -0.16 -3.82
N ASN A 80 -27.17 -1.29 -4.55
CA ASN A 80 -27.47 -1.37 -5.99
C ASN A 80 -26.37 -0.85 -6.95
N TYR A 81 -25.08 -0.98 -6.60
CA TYR A 81 -24.00 -0.72 -7.56
C TYR A 81 -24.04 -1.70 -8.75
N LEU A 82 -24.11 -1.17 -9.97
CA LEU A 82 -24.26 -1.97 -11.20
C LEU A 82 -23.13 -2.98 -11.45
N LEU A 83 -21.95 -2.74 -10.87
CA LEU A 83 -20.77 -3.57 -11.04
C LEU A 83 -20.43 -4.39 -9.79
N GLN A 84 -21.37 -4.59 -8.86
CA GLN A 84 -21.11 -5.27 -7.59
C GLN A 84 -20.42 -6.64 -7.79
N ASN A 85 -20.91 -7.46 -8.73
CA ASN A 85 -20.30 -8.76 -9.03
C ASN A 85 -18.83 -8.64 -9.49
N ILE A 86 -18.47 -7.56 -10.19
CA ILE A 86 -17.10 -7.30 -10.62
C ILE A 86 -16.25 -6.87 -9.43
N VAL A 87 -16.76 -5.98 -8.59
CA VAL A 87 -16.10 -5.53 -7.36
C VAL A 87 -15.82 -6.72 -6.43
N ASP A 88 -16.80 -7.60 -6.22
CA ASP A 88 -16.63 -8.79 -5.39
C ASP A 88 -15.55 -9.74 -5.95
N ALA A 89 -15.52 -9.94 -7.27
CA ALA A 89 -14.48 -10.72 -7.93
C ALA A 89 -13.08 -10.06 -7.82
N MET A 90 -13.01 -8.73 -7.91
CA MET A 90 -11.77 -7.96 -7.73
C MET A 90 -11.27 -8.06 -6.29
N ILE A 91 -12.14 -7.92 -5.29
CA ILE A 91 -11.78 -8.08 -3.87
C ILE A 91 -11.27 -9.50 -3.61
N PHE A 92 -11.96 -10.52 -4.14
CA PHE A 92 -11.52 -11.90 -4.02
C PHE A 92 -10.11 -12.09 -4.58
N LYS A 93 -9.85 -11.60 -5.80
CA LYS A 93 -8.52 -11.67 -6.44
C LYS A 93 -7.47 -10.85 -5.70
N TYR A 94 -7.83 -9.67 -5.20
CA TYR A 94 -6.96 -8.85 -4.38
C TYR A 94 -6.51 -9.64 -3.15
N ILE A 95 -7.44 -10.26 -2.41
CA ILE A 95 -7.11 -11.02 -1.19
C ILE A 95 -6.21 -12.21 -1.54
N GLU A 96 -6.51 -12.93 -2.62
CA GLU A 96 -5.70 -14.05 -3.10
C GLU A 96 -4.25 -13.62 -3.36
N TYR A 97 -4.04 -12.55 -4.13
CA TYR A 97 -2.69 -12.06 -4.45
C TYR A 97 -2.01 -11.42 -3.25
N PHE A 98 -2.75 -10.65 -2.46
CA PHE A 98 -2.21 -9.98 -1.29
C PHE A 98 -1.66 -11.03 -0.31
N ASN A 99 -2.42 -12.08 0.00
CA ASN A 99 -1.99 -13.15 0.89
C ASN A 99 -0.68 -13.84 0.47
N LEU A 100 -0.42 -13.96 -0.84
CA LEU A 100 0.84 -14.52 -1.34
C LEU A 100 2.04 -13.62 -1.02
N ILE A 101 1.84 -12.31 -1.00
CA ILE A 101 2.91 -11.33 -0.78
C ILE A 101 2.98 -10.83 0.67
N THR A 102 1.88 -10.86 1.44
CA THR A 102 1.79 -10.28 2.80
C THR A 102 2.95 -10.75 3.68
N GLU A 103 3.24 -12.04 3.60
CA GLU A 103 4.32 -12.69 4.32
C GLU A 103 5.69 -12.05 4.10
N SER A 104 5.98 -11.60 2.88
CA SER A 104 7.24 -10.91 2.54
C SER A 104 7.20 -9.41 2.87
N LEU A 105 6.00 -8.83 2.88
CA LEU A 105 5.79 -7.42 3.19
C LEU A 105 5.97 -7.11 4.68
N TYR A 106 5.60 -8.04 5.59
CA TYR A 106 5.63 -7.82 7.05
C TYR A 106 6.98 -7.31 7.58
N ILE A 107 8.09 -7.95 7.20
CA ILE A 107 9.41 -7.56 7.72
C ILE A 107 9.80 -6.20 7.16
N SER A 108 9.62 -6.00 5.85
CA SER A 108 9.97 -4.75 5.17
C SER A 108 9.17 -3.56 5.69
N ALA A 109 7.89 -3.75 5.97
CA ALA A 109 7.02 -2.73 6.56
C ALA A 109 7.31 -2.44 8.03
N PHE A 110 7.74 -3.45 8.80
CA PHE A 110 8.18 -3.23 10.16
C PHE A 110 9.47 -2.42 10.24
N LEU A 111 10.39 -2.65 9.30
CA LEU A 111 11.68 -1.97 9.24
C LEU A 111 11.60 -0.56 8.66
N ASP A 112 10.50 -0.16 8.01
CA ASP A 112 10.28 1.22 7.57
C ASP A 112 9.54 2.01 8.66
N PRO A 113 10.24 2.86 9.45
CA PRO A 113 9.62 3.57 10.56
C PRO A 113 8.52 4.55 10.10
N ARG A 114 8.57 5.02 8.85
CA ARG A 114 7.58 5.97 8.29
C ARG A 114 6.20 5.35 8.14
N TYR A 115 6.17 4.04 7.90
CA TYR A 115 4.98 3.32 7.46
C TYR A 115 4.51 2.25 8.44
N LYS A 116 5.32 1.95 9.46
CA LYS A 116 5.05 0.96 10.50
C LYS A 116 3.65 1.07 11.12
N LYS A 117 3.16 2.27 11.44
CA LYS A 117 1.83 2.47 12.04
C LYS A 117 0.68 2.14 11.07
N TYR A 118 0.88 2.42 9.78
CA TYR A 118 -0.15 2.26 8.76
C TYR A 118 -0.22 0.83 8.22
N CYS A 119 0.90 0.11 8.19
CA CYS A 119 0.93 -1.28 7.72
C CYS A 119 0.33 -2.27 8.73
N PHE A 120 0.22 -1.90 10.00
CA PHE A 120 -0.28 -2.75 11.08
C PHE A 120 -1.36 -2.06 11.93
N PRO A 121 -2.49 -1.65 11.34
CA PRO A 121 -3.50 -0.87 12.06
C PRO A 121 -4.22 -1.67 13.16
N ASN A 122 -4.33 -2.98 12.99
CA ASN A 122 -5.15 -3.86 13.84
C ASN A 122 -4.33 -4.91 14.61
N MET A 123 -2.99 -4.79 14.61
CA MET A 123 -2.10 -5.79 15.18
C MET A 123 -1.31 -5.19 16.34
N SER A 124 -1.21 -5.93 17.44
CA SER A 124 -0.37 -5.50 18.57
C SER A 124 1.11 -5.57 18.22
N ILE A 125 1.94 -4.78 18.91
CA ILE A 125 3.39 -4.80 18.71
C ILE A 125 3.93 -6.21 18.98
N GLU A 126 3.40 -6.90 19.98
CA GLU A 126 3.75 -8.27 20.34
C GLU A 126 3.45 -9.24 19.20
N GLU A 127 2.26 -9.16 18.58
CA GLU A 127 1.89 -9.98 17.43
C GLU A 127 2.84 -9.74 16.24
N ILE A 128 3.14 -8.48 15.91
CA ILE A 128 4.06 -8.15 14.82
C ILE A 128 5.46 -8.74 15.10
N LEU A 129 5.97 -8.57 16.33
CA LEU A 129 7.26 -9.09 16.74
C LEU A 129 7.31 -10.61 16.73
N THR A 130 6.22 -11.31 17.09
CA THR A 130 6.19 -12.78 17.05
C THR A 130 6.31 -13.30 15.61
N LEU A 131 5.64 -12.67 14.64
CA LEU A 131 5.74 -13.02 13.23
C LEU A 131 7.16 -12.82 12.69
N ILE A 132 7.78 -11.70 13.04
CA ILE A 132 9.16 -11.40 12.66
C ILE A 132 10.13 -12.41 13.27
N ARG A 133 10.00 -12.71 14.57
CA ARG A 133 10.81 -13.72 15.26
C ARG A 133 10.65 -15.09 14.63
N LYS A 134 9.43 -15.50 14.28
CA LYS A 134 9.17 -16.77 13.60
C LYS A 134 9.94 -16.85 12.26
N LYS A 135 9.95 -15.77 11.48
CA LYS A 135 10.69 -15.73 10.20
C LYS A 135 12.20 -15.68 10.35
N ILE A 136 12.71 -14.92 11.31
CA ILE A 136 14.15 -14.85 11.58
C ILE A 136 14.65 -16.21 12.08
N ASN A 137 13.89 -16.88 12.95
CA ASN A 137 14.26 -18.20 13.49
C ASN A 137 14.13 -19.35 12.48
N LEU A 138 13.34 -19.17 11.41
CA LEU A 138 13.22 -20.16 10.31
C LEU A 138 14.38 -20.09 9.31
N GLN A 139 15.18 -19.03 9.33
CA GLN A 139 16.45 -19.05 8.61
C GLN A 139 17.44 -19.90 9.44
N PRO A 140 17.85 -21.09 8.98
CA PRO A 140 18.95 -21.78 9.63
C PRO A 140 20.12 -20.81 9.59
N THR A 141 20.72 -20.61 10.76
CA THR A 141 21.90 -19.80 11.01
C THR A 141 22.91 -19.99 9.87
N LEU A 142 22.84 -19.13 8.85
CA LEU A 142 24.02 -18.74 8.12
C LEU A 142 24.84 -18.03 9.18
N LEU A 143 25.72 -18.81 9.82
CA LEU A 143 26.84 -18.33 10.61
C LEU A 143 27.71 -17.50 9.67
N LEU A 144 27.22 -16.30 9.31
CA LEU A 144 28.08 -15.21 8.94
C LEU A 144 29.05 -15.10 10.13
N PRO A 145 30.35 -15.32 9.93
CA PRO A 145 31.29 -15.10 11.00
C PRO A 145 31.05 -13.67 11.45
N PHE A 146 30.66 -13.51 12.71
CA PHE A 146 30.51 -12.23 13.38
C PHE A 146 31.90 -11.58 13.36
N LYS A 147 32.30 -11.02 12.22
CA LYS A 147 33.55 -10.29 12.07
C LYS A 147 33.31 -9.01 12.84
N LYS A 148 33.98 -8.94 13.99
CA LYS A 148 34.27 -7.78 14.85
C LYS A 148 33.31 -6.59 14.63
N ALA A 149 32.51 -6.30 15.67
CA ALA A 149 31.68 -5.11 15.80
C ALA A 149 32.27 -3.94 15.01
N SER A 150 31.50 -3.40 14.07
CA SER A 150 31.96 -2.31 13.20
C SER A 150 32.50 -1.17 14.06
N SER A 151 33.48 -0.43 13.54
CA SER A 151 34.02 0.76 14.22
C SER A 151 32.92 1.74 14.64
N PHE A 152 31.80 1.77 13.89
CA PHE A 152 30.59 2.48 14.25
C PHE A 152 29.95 1.95 15.53
N TYR A 153 29.74 0.63 15.66
CA TYR A 153 29.15 0.02 16.85
C TYR A 153 30.01 0.20 18.11
N GLN A 154 31.33 0.13 17.96
CA GLN A 154 32.28 0.41 19.05
C GLN A 154 32.23 1.89 19.47
N LYS A 155 32.17 2.82 18.50
CA LYS A 155 31.96 4.24 18.80
C LYS A 155 30.63 4.49 19.50
N LEU A 156 29.57 3.80 19.09
CA LEU A 156 28.22 3.94 19.64
C LEU A 156 28.15 3.43 21.10
N GLN A 157 28.78 2.30 21.40
CA GLN A 157 28.92 1.78 22.77
C GLN A 157 29.74 2.73 23.66
N ASN A 158 30.83 3.28 23.13
CA ASN A 158 31.65 4.23 23.89
C ASN A 158 30.91 5.55 24.14
N SER A 159 30.09 6.01 23.20
CA SER A 159 29.24 7.19 23.42
C SER A 159 28.06 6.93 24.36
N SER A 160 27.51 5.71 24.38
CA SER A 160 26.42 5.35 25.31
C SER A 160 26.89 5.12 26.76
N GLN A 161 28.19 4.91 26.99
CA GLN A 161 28.77 4.94 28.34
C GLN A 161 28.99 6.36 28.88
N GLN A 162 29.03 7.37 28.01
CA GLN A 162 29.20 8.77 28.39
C GLN A 162 27.88 9.53 28.53
N ILE A 163 26.81 9.03 27.92
CA ILE A 163 25.46 9.54 28.12
C ILE A 163 24.93 8.89 29.40
N GLN A 164 25.00 9.60 30.52
CA GLN A 164 24.09 9.32 31.64
C GLN A 164 22.69 9.29 31.04
N THR A 165 22.02 8.14 31.13
CA THR A 165 20.64 7.98 30.71
C THR A 165 19.79 8.96 31.48
N ILE A 166 19.52 10.12 30.89
CA ILE A 166 18.38 10.95 31.25
C ILE A 166 17.18 10.18 30.70
N ASP A 167 16.78 9.14 31.43
CA ASP A 167 15.64 8.27 31.10
C ASP A 167 14.37 9.11 30.89
N ASP A 168 14.31 10.30 31.49
CA ASP A 168 13.22 11.26 31.39
C ASP A 168 13.02 11.83 29.98
N GLU A 169 14.07 12.09 29.19
CA GLU A 169 13.90 12.68 27.85
C GLU A 169 13.43 11.64 26.83
N VAL A 170 13.98 10.43 26.89
CA VAL A 170 13.55 9.33 26.01
C VAL A 170 12.13 8.91 26.38
N GLN A 171 11.79 8.78 27.66
CA GLN A 171 10.40 8.54 28.06
C GLN A 171 9.47 9.68 27.65
N ASN A 172 9.85 10.95 27.81
CA ASN A 172 9.06 12.09 27.34
C ASN A 172 8.84 12.06 25.83
N TYR A 173 9.85 11.64 25.04
CA TYR A 173 9.73 11.54 23.59
C TYR A 173 8.76 10.45 23.14
N TRP A 174 8.68 9.34 23.90
CA TRP A 174 7.74 8.25 23.64
C TRP A 174 6.34 8.49 24.23
N SER A 175 6.19 9.36 25.23
CA SER A 175 4.93 9.62 25.94
C SER A 175 4.22 10.91 25.55
N ASN A 176 4.92 11.92 25.01
CA ASN A 176 4.29 13.13 24.50
C ASN A 176 3.89 12.97 23.03
N ALA A 177 2.58 13.01 22.76
CA ALA A 177 2.00 12.93 21.42
C ALA A 177 2.26 14.18 20.54
N GLU A 178 3.00 15.16 21.05
CA GLU A 178 3.37 16.39 20.34
C GLU A 178 4.89 16.57 20.48
N ALA A 179 5.64 16.09 19.48
CA ALA A 179 7.04 16.46 19.33
C ALA A 179 7.10 17.97 19.02
N ASN A 180 7.48 18.78 20.01
CA ASN A 180 7.69 20.21 19.82
C ASN A 180 8.94 20.42 18.95
N GLU A 181 8.75 20.84 17.69
CA GLU A 181 9.80 21.11 16.69
C GLU A 181 10.60 22.40 16.99
N SER A 182 11.05 22.58 18.23
CA SER A 182 12.00 23.65 18.56
C SER A 182 13.43 23.11 18.58
N ILE A 183 13.98 22.86 17.40
CA ILE A 183 15.41 22.58 17.26
C ILE A 183 16.15 23.90 17.47
N LYS A 184 16.88 24.04 18.58
CA LYS A 184 17.88 25.10 18.73
C LYS A 184 19.00 24.85 17.73
N LEU A 185 19.23 25.81 16.84
CA LEU A 185 20.43 25.87 16.02
C LEU A 185 21.66 25.94 16.94
N LEU A 186 22.63 25.06 16.70
CA LEU A 186 23.94 25.12 17.34
C LEU A 186 24.73 26.28 16.74
N ASP A 187 25.25 27.15 17.61
CA ASP A 187 26.21 28.22 17.29
C ASP A 187 27.53 27.66 16.71
#